data_AF-A0AAV3X2L1-F1
#
_entry.id   AF-A0AAV3X2L1-F1
#
_cell.length_a   1.000
_cell.length_b   1.000
_cell.length_c   1.000
_cell.angle_alpha   90.00
_cell.angle_beta   90.00
_cell.angle_gamma   90.00
#
_symmetry.space_group_name_H-M   'P 1'
#
loop_
_entity.id
_entity.type
_entity.pdbx_description
1 polymer ?
#
loop_
_entity_poly.entity_id
_entity_poly.type
_entity_poly.pdbx_seq_one_letter_code
_entity_poly.pdbx_strand_id
1 'polypeptide(L)'
;MSKIVNKLLHQVTQARKLGQQILEISGFNSEGIIYTFATADVLVINCKDYETLWSFEEGQVKLQQTITLLKSSIHTILIEKSGNPLYSW
;
A
#
# COMPACT_ATOMS: atom_id res chain seq x y z
N MET A 1 -17.47 3.28 23.34
CA MET A 1 -16.20 3.00 22.63
C MET A 1 -15.12 3.91 23.22
N SER A 2 -13.93 3.40 23.56
CA SER A 2 -12.93 4.20 24.29
C SER A 2 -12.23 5.23 23.38
N LYS A 3 -11.74 6.34 23.95
CA LYS A 3 -10.98 7.37 23.19
C LYS A 3 -9.79 6.77 22.43
N ILE A 4 -9.16 5.75 23.01
CA ILE A 4 -8.03 5.03 22.42
C ILE A 4 -8.46 4.28 21.16
N VAL A 5 -9.59 3.57 21.21
CA VAL A 5 -10.12 2.84 20.04
C VAL A 5 -10.40 3.80 18.89
N ASN A 6 -11.03 4.96 19.15
CA ASN A 6 -11.31 5.94 18.10
C ASN A 6 -10.02 6.52 17.48
N LYS A 7 -9.00 6.77 18.30
CA LYS A 7 -7.70 7.27 17.82
C LYS A 7 -7.02 6.24 16.90
N LEU A 8 -7.02 4.96 17.29
CA LEU A 8 -6.45 3.88 16.49
C LEU A 8 -7.20 3.69 15.17
N LEU A 9 -8.53 3.67 15.22
CA LEU A 9 -9.36 3.58 14.00
C LEU A 9 -9.10 4.75 13.04
N HIS A 10 -8.94 5.96 13.58
CA HIS A 10 -8.60 7.13 12.77
C HIS A 10 -7.23 6.95 12.09
N GLN A 11 -6.21 6.53 12.83
CA GLN A 11 -4.87 6.29 12.27
C GLN A 11 -4.89 5.22 11.18
N VAL A 12 -5.56 4.09 11.42
CA VAL A 12 -5.73 3.03 10.41
C VAL A 12 -6.45 3.55 9.18
N THR A 13 -7.49 4.37 9.35
CA THR A 13 -8.21 4.98 8.23
C THR A 13 -7.31 5.88 7.40
N GLN A 14 -6.48 6.71 8.03
CA GLN A 14 -5.54 7.57 7.32
C GLN A 14 -4.47 6.77 6.58
N ALA A 15 -3.91 5.74 7.21
CA ALA A 15 -2.94 4.85 6.58
C ALA A 15 -3.51 4.18 5.33
N ARG A 16 -4.76 3.69 5.39
CA ARG A 16 -5.45 3.10 4.23
C ARG A 16 -5.71 4.13 3.13
N LYS A 17 -6.16 5.34 3.48
CA LYS A 17 -6.39 6.42 2.52
C LYS A 17 -5.11 6.81 1.78
N LEU A 18 -4.01 6.97 2.49
CA LEU A 18 -2.73 7.31 1.88
C LEU A 18 -2.25 6.18 0.94
N GLY A 19 -2.34 4.93 1.37
CA GLY A 19 -2.02 3.78 0.52
C GLY A 19 -2.85 3.78 -0.77
N GLN A 20 -4.16 4.00 -0.65
CA GLN A 20 -5.06 4.06 -1.79
C GLN A 20 -4.76 5.25 -2.74
N GLN A 21 -4.47 6.43 -2.20
CA GLN A 21 -4.06 7.59 -3.01
C GLN A 21 -2.80 7.32 -3.81
N ILE A 22 -1.80 6.65 -3.22
CA ILE A 22 -0.58 6.27 -3.94
C ILE A 22 -0.91 5.35 -5.12
N LEU A 23 -1.80 4.37 -4.93
CA LEU A 23 -2.20 3.45 -6.00
C LEU A 23 -2.96 4.17 -7.12
N GLU A 24 -3.94 5.00 -6.77
CA GLU A 24 -4.76 5.76 -7.73
C GLU A 24 -3.90 6.68 -8.60
N ILE A 25 -2.98 7.45 -7.99
CA ILE A 25 -2.07 8.35 -8.73
C ILE A 25 -1.11 7.55 -9.61
N SER A 26 -0.67 6.37 -9.14
CA SER A 26 0.21 5.48 -9.91
C SER A 26 -0.51 4.74 -11.05
N GLY A 27 -1.84 4.86 -11.15
CA GLY A 27 -2.66 4.17 -12.14
C GLY A 27 -2.94 2.71 -11.82
N PHE A 28 -2.82 2.30 -10.54
CA PHE A 28 -3.16 0.96 -10.08
C PHE A 28 -4.54 0.93 -9.44
N ASN A 29 -5.49 0.34 -10.15
CA ASN A 29 -6.90 0.21 -9.77
C ASN A 29 -7.40 -1.22 -9.99
N SER A 30 -6.56 -2.22 -9.69
CA SER A 30 -6.91 -3.64 -9.83
C SER A 30 -7.94 -4.07 -8.79
N GLU A 31 -8.96 -4.82 -9.23
CA GLU A 31 -9.91 -5.51 -8.35
C GLU A 31 -9.26 -6.65 -7.55
N GLY A 32 -8.03 -7.05 -7.91
CA GLY A 32 -7.26 -8.05 -7.19
C GLY A 32 -6.58 -7.54 -5.92
N ILE A 33 -6.75 -6.28 -5.54
CA ILE A 33 -6.20 -5.72 -4.29
C ILE A 33 -7.15 -6.03 -3.13
N ILE A 34 -6.68 -6.78 -2.13
CA ILE A 34 -7.44 -7.06 -0.90
C ILE A 34 -7.40 -5.85 0.03
N TYR A 35 -6.20 -5.33 0.29
CA TYR A 35 -6.02 -4.09 1.04
C TYR A 35 -4.72 -3.38 0.65
N THR A 36 -4.70 -2.08 0.95
CA THR A 36 -3.49 -1.26 0.91
C THR A 36 -3.46 -0.37 2.15
N PHE A 37 -2.27 -0.15 2.69
CA PHE A 37 -2.04 0.89 3.68
C PHE A 37 -0.60 1.40 3.60
N ALA A 38 -0.44 2.65 4.00
CA ALA A 38 0.85 3.31 4.07
C ALA A 38 1.14 3.74 5.51
N THR A 39 2.32 3.35 5.98
CA THR A 39 2.92 3.83 7.22
C THR A 39 3.89 4.98 6.92
N ALA A 40 4.74 5.34 7.87
CA ALA A 40 5.72 6.40 7.66
C ALA A 40 6.80 6.00 6.63
N ASP A 41 7.17 4.72 6.59
CA ASP A 41 8.32 4.18 5.87
C ASP A 41 7.95 3.05 4.89
N VAL A 42 6.80 2.40 5.09
CA VAL A 42 6.36 1.25 4.28
C VAL A 42 5.00 1.49 3.62
N LEU A 43 4.90 1.19 2.33
CA LEU A 43 3.65 0.94 1.62
C LEU A 43 3.41 -0.57 1.51
N VAL A 44 2.26 -1.06 1.99
CA VAL A 44 1.87 -2.47 1.89
C VAL A 44 0.73 -2.61 0.90
N ILE A 45 0.88 -3.52 -0.06
CA ILE A 45 -0.12 -3.87 -1.08
C ILE A 45 -0.37 -5.36 -1.00
N ASN A 46 -1.59 -5.75 -0.63
CA ASN A 46 -1.97 -7.16 -0.51
C ASN A 46 -2.85 -7.57 -1.68
N CYS A 47 -2.39 -8.58 -2.43
CA CYS A 47 -2.99 -9.06 -3.66
C CYS A 47 -3.69 -10.41 -3.44
N LYS A 48 -4.78 -10.62 -4.19
CA LYS A 48 -5.59 -11.84 -4.20
C LYS A 48 -4.93 -12.95 -5.03
N ASP A 49 -4.34 -12.59 -6.18
CA ASP A 49 -3.81 -13.50 -7.17
C ASP A 49 -2.40 -13.10 -7.63
N TYR A 50 -1.74 -14.02 -8.36
CA TYR A 50 -0.39 -13.81 -8.87
C TYR A 50 -0.34 -12.82 -10.02
N GLU A 51 -1.39 -12.72 -10.82
CA GLU A 51 -1.46 -11.77 -11.94
C GLU A 51 -1.43 -10.33 -11.43
N THR A 52 -2.26 -10.02 -10.44
CA THR A 52 -2.26 -8.71 -9.79
C THR A 52 -0.92 -8.43 -9.13
N LEU A 53 -0.34 -9.42 -8.45
CA LEU A 53 0.97 -9.29 -7.83
C LEU A 53 2.05 -8.93 -8.86
N TRP A 54 2.13 -9.65 -9.98
CA TRP A 54 3.09 -9.38 -11.04
C TRP A 54 2.94 -7.98 -11.62
N SER A 55 1.70 -7.49 -11.80
CA SER A 55 1.46 -6.12 -12.27
C SER A 55 2.05 -5.06 -11.34
N PHE A 56 2.09 -5.33 -10.02
CA PHE A 56 2.70 -4.44 -9.03
C PHE A 56 4.23 -4.57 -8.98
N GLU A 57 4.77 -5.77 -9.20
CA GLU A 57 6.21 -5.99 -9.31
C GLU A 57 6.79 -5.23 -10.51
N GLU A 58 6.15 -5.35 -11.68
CA GLU A 58 6.50 -4.56 -12.88
C GLU A 58 6.25 -3.05 -12.65
N GLY A 59 5.28 -2.74 -11.79
CA GLY A 59 4.84 -1.42 -11.41
C GLY A 59 5.71 -0.66 -10.41
N GLN A 60 6.74 -1.29 -9.82
CA GLN A 60 7.46 -0.71 -8.69
C GLN A 60 8.07 0.66 -8.98
N VAL A 61 8.62 0.87 -10.19
CA VAL A 61 9.21 2.16 -10.58
C VAL A 61 8.15 3.28 -10.56
N LYS A 62 6.94 3.02 -11.05
CA LYS A 62 5.85 4.00 -11.02
C LYS A 62 5.42 4.30 -9.59
N LEU A 63 5.30 3.26 -8.75
CA LEU A 63 4.97 3.43 -7.33
C LEU A 63 6.01 4.31 -6.61
N GLN A 64 7.30 4.05 -6.84
CA GLN A 64 8.39 4.85 -6.26
C GLN A 64 8.38 6.30 -6.76
N GLN A 65 8.10 6.52 -8.04
CA GLN A 65 7.94 7.87 -8.60
C GLN A 65 6.79 8.63 -7.94
N THR A 66 5.64 7.98 -7.74
CA THR A 66 4.49 8.57 -7.04
C THR A 66 4.80 8.88 -5.58
N ILE A 67 5.45 7.96 -4.86
CA ILE A 67 5.87 8.16 -3.48
C ILE A 67 6.80 9.39 -3.37
N THR A 68 7.73 9.53 -4.32
CA THR A 68 8.65 10.67 -4.42
C THR A 68 7.88 11.96 -4.72
N LEU A 69 6.93 11.94 -5.66
CA LEU A 69 6.09 13.07 -6.04
C LEU A 69 5.28 13.59 -4.84
N LEU A 70 4.77 12.67 -4.01
CA LEU A 70 4.03 12.98 -2.80
C LEU A 70 4.93 13.46 -1.65
N LYS A 71 6.25 13.50 -1.83
CA LYS A 71 7.25 13.84 -0.80
C LYS A 71 7.08 13.00 0.47
N SER A 72 6.68 11.74 0.29
CA SER A 72 6.51 10.81 1.39
C SER A 72 7.88 10.27 1.86
N SER A 73 7.98 9.93 3.14
CA SER A 73 9.16 9.27 3.72
C SER A 73 9.20 7.76 3.46
N ILE A 74 8.20 7.22 2.76
CA ILE A 74 8.14 5.81 2.39
C ILE A 74 9.31 5.48 1.48
N HIS A 75 10.06 4.43 1.83
CA HIS A 75 11.16 3.91 1.03
C HIS A 75 11.04 2.41 0.78
N THR A 76 10.12 1.73 1.46
CA THR A 76 9.87 0.30 1.30
C THR A 76 8.49 0.07 0.71
N ILE A 77 8.41 -0.78 -0.32
CA ILE A 77 7.15 -1.24 -0.91
C ILE A 77 7.10 -2.76 -0.67
N LEU A 78 6.10 -3.20 0.09
CA LEU A 78 5.86 -4.61 0.37
C LEU A 78 4.64 -5.08 -0.41
N ILE A 79 4.85 -6.07 -1.30
CA ILE A 79 3.78 -6.69 -2.08
C ILE A 79 3.56 -8.10 -1.51
N GLU A 80 2.36 -8.34 -0.99
CA GLU A 80 1.96 -9.57 -0.34
C GLU A 80 0.92 -10.31 -1.18
N LYS A 81 0.89 -11.64 -1.06
CA LYS A 81 -0.24 -12.44 -1.56
C LYS A 81 -1.01 -13.01 -0.39
N SER A 82 -2.27 -12.59 -0.21
CA SER A 82 -3.17 -13.14 0.82
C SER A 82 -2.54 -13.21 2.23
N GLY A 83 -1.76 -12.19 2.58
CA GLY A 83 -1.11 -12.07 3.90
C GLY A 83 0.24 -12.78 4.04
N ASN A 84 0.73 -13.42 2.96
CA ASN A 84 2.09 -13.96 2.92
C ASN A 84 3.00 -12.96 2.20
N PRO A 85 3.98 -12.35 2.88
CA PRO A 85 5.02 -11.57 2.22
C PRO A 85 5.88 -12.51 1.38
N LEU A 86 6.06 -12.18 0.10
CA LEU A 86 6.88 -12.99 -0.80
C LEU A 86 8.36 -12.61 -0.75
N TYR A 87 8.67 -11.34 -0.44
CA TYR A 87 10.04 -10.84 -0.33
C TYR A 87 10.13 -9.71 0.71
N SER A 88 10.86 -9.93 1.80
CA SER A 88 11.45 -8.86 2.61
C SER A 88 12.86 -8.60 2.06
N TRP A 89 13.07 -7.46 1.42
CA TRP A 89 14.42 -6.97 1.09
C TRP A 89 15.04 -6.30 2.31
#